data_AF-A0A2V6YAW0-F1
#
_entry.id   AF-A0A2V6YAW0-F1
#
_cell.length_a   1.000
_cell.length_b   1.000
_cell.length_c   1.000
_cell.angle_alpha   90.00
_cell.angle_beta   90.00
_cell.angle_gamma   90.00
#
_symmetry.space_group_name_H-M   'P 1'
#
loop_
_entity.id
_entity.type
_entity.pdbx_description
1 polymer ?
#
loop_
_entity_poly.entity_id
_entity_poly.type
_entity_poly.pdbx_seq_one_letter_code
_entity_poly.pdbx_strand_id
1 'polypeptide(L)' 'MRRLAWIAVLALLTGCATAERGPETALVRDARECEADADAQLQNAGQRDPGIRLLFFQACMGLRGWQSE' A
#
# COMPACT_ATOMS: atom_id res chain seq x y z
N MET A 1 42.65 4.96 25.30
CA MET A 1 41.41 5.65 24.84
C MET A 1 41.06 5.40 23.35
N ARG A 2 41.74 4.49 22.61
CA ARG A 2 41.49 4.27 21.16
C ARG A 2 40.44 3.19 20.84
N ARG A 3 39.95 2.46 21.85
CA ARG A 3 39.03 1.30 21.69
C ARG A 3 37.54 1.67 21.76
N LEU A 4 37.21 2.81 22.37
CA LEU A 4 35.81 3.27 22.51
C LEU A 4 35.26 3.90 21.21
N ALA A 5 36.14 4.44 20.35
CA ALA A 5 35.74 5.08 19.10
C ALA A 5 35.11 4.10 18.08
N TRP A 6 35.45 2.81 18.15
CA TRP A 6 34.97 1.81 17.18
C TRP A 6 33.53 1.34 17.44
N ILE A 7 33.06 1.43 18.69
CA ILE A 7 31.69 1.02 19.04
C ILE A 7 30.66 2.03 18.51
N ALA A 8 31.02 3.32 18.48
CA ALA A 8 30.16 4.38 17.95
C ALA A 8 29.92 4.23 16.43
N VAL A 9 30.93 3.78 15.68
CA VAL A 9 30.81 3.58 14.22
C VAL A 9 29.91 2.40 13.88
N LEU A 10 29.99 1.31 14.66
CA LEU A 10 29.13 0.14 14.45
C LEU A 10 27.65 0.40 14.80
N ALA A 11 27.38 1.26 15.80
CA ALA A 11 26.01 1.64 16.15
C ALA A 11 25.32 2.55 15.11
N LEU A 12 26.08 3.30 14.31
CA LEU A 12 25.56 4.13 13.22
C LEU A 12 25.17 3.32 11.98
N LEU A 13 25.75 2.13 11.80
CA LEU A 13 25.50 1.28 10.62
C LEU A 13 24.33 0.31 10.79
N THR A 14 23.89 0.04 12.02
CA THR A 14 22.73 -0.81 12.30
C THR A 14 21.38 -0.09 12.22
N GLY A 15 21.38 1.23 12.00
CA GLY A 15 20.17 2.06 11.92
C GLY A 15 19.49 2.14 10.55
N CYS A 16 20.08 1.61 9.47
CA CYS A 16 19.56 1.71 8.11
C CYS A 16 19.05 0.38 7.54
N ALA A 17 18.53 -0.51 8.40
CA ALA A 17 17.93 -1.78 7.97
C ALA A 17 16.47 -1.92 8.43
N THR A 18 15.79 -0.81 8.74
CA THR A 18 14.35 -0.76 8.53
C THR A 18 14.13 -0.73 7.02
N ALA A 19 14.09 -1.91 6.42
CA ALA A 19 13.42 -2.10 5.13
C ALA A 19 12.03 -1.49 5.31
N GLU A 20 11.88 -0.27 4.83
CA GLU A 20 10.61 0.42 4.80
C GLU A 20 9.66 -0.56 4.11
N ARG A 21 8.65 -1.04 4.86
CA ARG A 21 7.42 -1.53 4.23
C ARG A 21 6.85 -0.31 3.54
N GLY A 22 7.35 -0.06 2.34
CA GLY A 22 7.18 1.19 1.66
C GLY A 22 5.70 1.42 1.36
N PRO A 23 5.32 2.68 1.08
CA PRO A 23 3.97 3.06 0.66
C PRO A 23 3.42 2.17 -0.48
N GLU A 24 4.29 1.59 -1.31
CA GLU A 24 3.91 0.63 -2.35
C GLU A 24 3.20 -0.62 -1.82
N THR A 25 3.64 -1.17 -0.67
CA THR A 25 2.99 -2.35 -0.08
C THR A 25 1.60 -2.02 0.48
N ALA A 26 1.40 -0.80 0.97
CA ALA A 26 0.10 -0.30 1.40
C ALA A 26 -0.83 -0.07 0.20
N LEU A 27 -0.33 0.55 -0.88
CA LEU A 27 -1.07 0.76 -2.13
C LEU A 27 -1.54 -0.56 -2.76
N VAL A 28 -0.69 -1.57 -2.81
CA VAL A 28 -1.06 -2.89 -3.36
C VAL A 28 -2.13 -3.57 -2.49
N ARG A 29 -2.03 -3.44 -1.16
CA ARG A 29 -3.05 -3.96 -0.25
C ARG A 29 -4.39 -3.24 -0.46
N ASP A 30 -4.34 -1.92 -0.51
CA ASP A 30 -5.51 -1.06 -0.72
C ASP A 30 -6.21 -1.37 -2.06
N ALA A 31 -5.44 -1.58 -3.13
CA ALA A 31 -5.98 -2.01 -4.43
C ALA A 31 -6.73 -3.34 -4.33
N ARG A 32 -6.15 -4.34 -3.65
CA ARG A 32 -6.83 -5.65 -3.47
C ARG A 32 -8.11 -5.53 -2.65
N GLU A 33 -8.09 -4.71 -1.60
CA GLU A 33 -9.29 -4.45 -0.79
C GLU A 33 -10.38 -3.76 -1.62
N CYS A 34 -10.00 -2.78 -2.44
CA CYS A 34 -10.94 -2.08 -3.32
C CYS A 34 -11.48 -2.97 -4.45
N GLU A 35 -10.69 -3.90 -4.99
CA GLU A 35 -11.18 -4.89 -5.96
C GLU A 35 -12.23 -5.81 -5.34
N ALA A 36 -11.95 -6.33 -4.13
CA ALA A 36 -12.88 -7.22 -3.44
C ALA A 36 -14.20 -6.52 -3.08
N ASP A 37 -14.14 -5.25 -2.66
CA ASP A 37 -15.34 -4.45 -2.38
C ASP A 37 -16.15 -4.19 -3.65
N ALA A 38 -15.50 -3.79 -4.76
CA ALA A 38 -16.17 -3.60 -6.04
C ALA A 38 -16.88 -4.88 -6.53
N ASP A 39 -16.23 -6.04 -6.39
CA ASP A 39 -16.81 -7.34 -6.75
C ASP A 39 -18.01 -7.68 -5.84
N ALA A 40 -17.91 -7.43 -4.53
CA ALA A 40 -19.02 -7.65 -3.60
C ALA A 40 -20.22 -6.75 -3.89
N GLN A 41 -20.00 -5.46 -4.19
CA GLN A 41 -21.08 -4.52 -4.55
C GLN A 41 -21.81 -4.96 -5.81
N LEU A 42 -21.06 -5.37 -6.84
CA LEU A 42 -21.63 -5.88 -8.08
C LEU A 42 -22.41 -7.17 -7.87
N GLN A 43 -21.86 -8.11 -7.09
CA GLN A 43 -22.54 -9.35 -6.76
C GLN A 43 -23.86 -9.11 -6.02
N ASN A 44 -23.86 -8.21 -5.04
CA ASN A 44 -25.06 -7.83 -4.28
C ASN A 44 -26.11 -7.14 -5.16
N ALA A 45 -25.67 -6.36 -6.14
CA ALA A 45 -26.55 -5.71 -7.11
C ALA A 45 -27.03 -6.64 -8.24
N GLY A 46 -26.56 -7.89 -8.28
CA GLY A 46 -26.83 -8.81 -9.41
C GLY A 46 -26.20 -8.34 -10.73
N GLN A 47 -25.20 -7.46 -10.67
CA GLN A 47 -24.54 -6.83 -11.80
C GLN A 47 -23.20 -7.51 -12.10
N ARG A 48 -22.79 -7.54 -13.36
CA ARG A 48 -21.48 -8.08 -13.80
C ARG A 48 -20.78 -7.17 -14.81
N ASP A 49 -21.23 -5.93 -14.90
CA ASP A 49 -20.68 -4.99 -15.87
C ASP A 49 -19.23 -4.61 -15.47
N PRO A 50 -18.24 -4.86 -16.32
CA PRO A 50 -16.84 -4.59 -16.01
C PRO A 50 -16.52 -3.09 -15.98
N GLY A 51 -17.29 -2.24 -16.66
CA GLY A 51 -17.13 -0.79 -16.60
C GLY A 51 -17.54 -0.25 -15.23
N ILE A 52 -18.65 -0.74 -14.70
CA ILE A 52 -19.14 -0.36 -13.37
C ILE A 52 -18.20 -0.87 -12.28
N ARG A 53 -17.61 -2.07 -12.46
CA ARG A 53 -16.52 -2.56 -11.59
C ARG A 53 -15.37 -1.57 -11.50
N LEU A 54 -14.92 -1.08 -12.65
CA LEU A 54 -13.83 -0.11 -12.75
C LEU A 54 -14.18 1.19 -12.02
N LEU A 55 -15.43 1.68 -12.15
CA LEU A 55 -15.90 2.88 -11.47
C LEU A 55 -15.86 2.73 -9.95
N PHE A 56 -16.34 1.61 -9.40
CA PHE A 56 -16.26 1.34 -7.95
C PHE A 56 -14.81 1.25 -7.47
N PHE A 57 -13.97 0.54 -8.22
CA PHE A 57 -12.55 0.42 -7.91
C PHE A 57 -11.84 1.78 -7.89
N GLN A 58 -12.01 2.60 -8.93
CA GLN A 58 -11.43 3.94 -9.03
C GLN A 58 -11.93 4.85 -7.91
N ALA A 59 -13.22 4.82 -7.59
CA ALA A 59 -13.78 5.60 -6.48
C ALA A 59 -13.17 5.19 -5.14
N CYS A 60 -13.08 3.89 -4.85
CA CYS A 60 -12.47 3.38 -3.62
C CYS A 60 -11.00 3.81 -3.52
N MET A 61 -10.25 3.65 -4.60
CA MET A 61 -8.84 4.03 -4.64
C MET A 61 -8.62 5.55 -4.53
N GLY A 62 -9.47 6.36 -5.16
CA GLY A 62 -9.46 7.82 -5.01
C GLY A 62 -9.68 8.25 -3.56
N LEU A 63 -10.60 7.61 -2.84
CA LEU A 63 -10.82 7.85 -1.41
C LEU A 63 -9.60 7.46 -0.54
N ARG A 64 -8.78 6.51 -1.00
CA ARG A 64 -7.51 6.13 -0.35
C ARG A 64 -6.32 6.99 -0.78
N GLY A 65 -6.56 8.03 -1.57
CA GLY A 65 -5.53 8.99 -1.99
C GLY A 65 -4.73 8.53 -3.21
N TRP A 66 -5.17 7.50 -3.95
CA TRP A 66 -4.60 7.22 -5.26
C TRP A 66 -5.05 8.31 -6.23
N GLN A 67 -4.09 9.06 -6.77
CA GLN A 67 -4.33 9.97 -7.87
C GLN A 67 -4.32 9.21 -9.19
N SER A 68 -5.47 9.12 -9.86
CA SER A 68 -5.51 8.89 -11.30
C SER A 68 -5.19 10.22 -11.97
N GLU A 69 -4.09 10.27 -12.73
CA GLU A 69 -3.70 11.43 -13.54
C GLU A 69 -4.83 11.96 -14.43
#